data_AF-A0A9P0WXE1-F1
#
_entry.id   AF-A0A9P0WXE1-F1
#
_cell.length_a   1.000
_cell.length_b   1.000
_cell.length_c   1.000
_cell.angle_alpha   90.00
_cell.angle_beta   90.00
_cell.angle_gamma   90.00
#
_symmetry.space_group_name_H-M   'P 1'
#
loop_
_entity.id
_entity.type
_entity.pdbx_description
1 polymer ?
#
loop_
_entity_poly.entity_id
_entity_poly.type
_entity_poly.pdbx_seq_one_letter_code
_entity_poly.pdbx_strand_id
1 'polypeptide(L)'
;MLPNKPKSKLRRIFGAAAASIIVFEVAGVAVTYGLWYKLNTERDFRLYMYKNYNWIIEGYYSVGETVGGLKTREQDKKIWENEGKL
;
A
#
# COMPACT_ATOMS: atom_id res chain seq x y z
N MET A 1 1.51 -52.07 10.70
CA MET A 1 1.70 -50.79 9.97
C MET A 1 0.37 -50.06 10.00
N LEU A 2 0.28 -48.86 10.57
CA LEU A 2 -0.98 -48.11 10.64
C LEU A 2 -1.37 -47.65 9.22
N PRO A 3 -2.62 -47.89 8.76
CA PRO A 3 -3.04 -47.46 7.43
C PRO A 3 -3.11 -45.93 7.38
N ASN A 4 -2.29 -45.34 6.50
CA ASN A 4 -2.26 -43.91 6.25
C ASN A 4 -3.55 -43.52 5.50
N LYS A 5 -4.61 -43.16 6.24
CA LYS A 5 -5.87 -42.73 5.62
C LYS A 5 -5.62 -41.43 4.84
N PRO A 6 -5.88 -41.38 3.52
CA PRO A 6 -5.64 -40.18 2.73
C PRO A 6 -6.45 -39.03 3.31
N LYS A 7 -5.81 -37.88 3.56
CA LYS A 7 -6.47 -36.68 4.05
C LYS A 7 -7.68 -36.37 3.16
N SER A 8 -8.83 -36.10 3.77
CA SER A 8 -10.05 -35.74 3.04
C SER A 8 -9.77 -34.60 2.05
N LYS A 9 -10.22 -34.77 0.79
CA LYS A 9 -10.02 -33.77 -0.28
C LYS A 9 -10.49 -32.38 0.15
N LEU A 10 -11.57 -32.30 0.93
CA LEU A 10 -12.10 -31.06 1.51
C LEU A 10 -11.07 -30.38 2.42
N ARG A 11 -10.48 -31.12 3.38
CA ARG A 11 -9.47 -30.57 4.30
C ARG A 11 -8.24 -30.04 3.55
N ARG A 12 -7.88 -30.65 2.42
CA ARG A 12 -6.79 -30.15 1.56
C ARG A 12 -7.15 -28.82 0.88
N ILE A 13 -8.37 -28.70 0.37
CA ILE A 13 -8.85 -27.46 -0.28
C ILE A 13 -8.94 -26.32 0.74
N PHE A 14 -9.52 -26.56 1.92
CA PHE A 14 -9.58 -25.55 2.98
C PHE A 14 -8.19 -25.11 3.45
N GLY A 15 -7.25 -26.05 3.61
CA GLY A 15 -5.88 -25.70 3.97
C GLY A 15 -5.17 -24.84 2.91
N ALA A 16 -5.39 -25.14 1.63
CA ALA A 16 -4.84 -24.35 0.53
C ALA A 16 -5.48 -22.95 0.45
N ALA A 17 -6.81 -22.85 0.63
CA ALA A 17 -7.52 -21.58 0.65
C ALA A 17 -7.04 -20.68 1.81
N ALA A 18 -6.94 -21.22 3.02
CA ALA A 18 -6.43 -20.49 4.18
C ALA A 18 -4.99 -19.98 3.95
N ALA A 19 -4.11 -20.84 3.42
CA ALA A 19 -2.75 -20.44 3.09
C ALA A 19 -2.72 -19.33 2.02
N SER A 20 -3.57 -19.41 1.01
CA SER A 20 -3.64 -18.36 -0.03
C SER A 20 -4.08 -17.02 0.54
N ILE A 21 -5.07 -16.99 1.44
CA ILE A 21 -5.53 -15.76 2.09
C ILE A 21 -4.39 -15.11 2.86
N ILE A 22 -3.65 -15.88 3.66
CA ILE A 22 -2.50 -15.36 4.41
C ILE A 22 -1.44 -14.77 3.47
N VAL A 23 -1.14 -15.46 2.37
CA VAL A 23 -0.17 -14.95 1.37
C VAL A 23 -0.65 -13.63 0.77
N PHE A 24 -1.95 -13.52 0.43
CA PHE A 24 -2.53 -12.30 -0.09
C PHE A 24 -2.50 -11.15 0.93
N GLU A 25 -2.81 -11.43 2.20
CA GLU A 25 -2.76 -10.43 3.27
C GLU A 25 -1.33 -9.92 3.48
N VAL A 26 -0.35 -10.83 3.56
CA VAL A 26 1.07 -10.46 3.72
C VAL A 26 1.53 -9.62 2.53
N ALA A 27 1.19 -10.02 1.31
CA ALA A 27 1.52 -9.26 0.11
C ALA A 27 0.86 -7.87 0.12
N GLY A 28 -0.41 -7.79 0.50
CA GLY A 28 -1.16 -6.53 0.61
C GLY A 28 -0.54 -5.57 1.64
N VAL A 29 -0.17 -6.08 2.82
CA VAL A 29 0.51 -5.29 3.86
C VAL A 29 1.87 -4.81 3.37
N ALA A 30 2.67 -5.67 2.72
CA ALA A 30 3.98 -5.30 2.20
C ALA A 30 3.88 -4.19 1.14
N VAL A 31 2.95 -4.30 0.19
CA VAL A 31 2.72 -3.28 -0.85
C VAL A 31 2.26 -1.97 -0.22
N THR A 32 1.31 -2.02 0.70
CA THR A 32 0.77 -0.82 1.36
C THR A 32 1.86 -0.10 2.17
N TYR A 33 2.67 -0.85 2.92
CA TYR A 33 3.79 -0.28 3.68
C TYR A 33 4.86 0.30 2.75
N GLY A 34 5.22 -0.39 1.67
CA GLY A 34 6.19 0.11 0.69
C GLY A 34 5.72 1.43 0.05
N LEU A 35 4.43 1.51 -0.30
CA LEU A 35 3.82 2.73 -0.81
C LEU A 35 3.87 3.87 0.22
N TRP A 36 3.45 3.60 1.46
CA TRP A 36 3.51 4.57 2.55
C TRP A 36 4.95 5.05 2.80
N TYR A 37 5.92 4.14 2.82
CA TYR A 37 7.33 4.47 3.04
C TYR A 37 7.87 5.38 1.94
N LYS A 38 7.60 5.06 0.67
CA LYS A 38 8.00 5.88 -0.48
C LYS A 38 7.33 7.25 -0.46
N LEU A 39 6.04 7.32 -0.16
CA LEU A 39 5.29 8.58 -0.05
C LEU A 39 5.87 9.49 1.04
N ASN A 40 6.28 8.96 2.19
CA ASN A 40 6.85 9.77 3.26
C ASN A 40 8.31 10.16 3.02
N THR A 41 9.06 9.39 2.24
CA THR A 41 10.51 9.59 2.08
C THR A 41 10.88 10.38 0.82
N GLU A 42 10.16 10.16 -0.30
CA GLU A 42 10.55 10.65 -1.63
C GLU A 42 9.52 11.61 -2.21
N ARG A 43 9.91 12.88 -2.34
CA ARG A 43 9.05 13.93 -2.91
C ARG A 43 8.80 13.75 -4.41
N ASP A 44 9.80 13.32 -5.18
CA ASP A 44 9.60 13.05 -6.61
C ASP A 44 8.66 11.86 -6.85
N PHE A 45 8.67 10.87 -5.94
CA PHE A 45 7.67 9.81 -5.96
C PHE A 45 6.27 10.36 -5.69
N ARG A 46 6.11 11.28 -4.72
CA ARG A 46 4.82 11.98 -4.51
C ARG A 46 4.38 12.75 -5.76
N LEU A 47 5.30 13.40 -6.48
CA LEU A 47 4.98 14.08 -7.75
C LEU A 47 4.53 13.09 -8.83
N TYR A 48 5.21 11.95 -8.96
CA TYR A 48 4.78 10.88 -9.87
C TYR A 48 3.36 10.40 -9.52
N MET A 49 3.08 10.19 -8.24
CA MET A 49 1.75 9.79 -7.77
C MET A 49 0.71 10.89 -8.01
N TYR A 50 1.08 12.16 -7.85
CA TYR A 50 0.22 13.29 -8.17
C TYR A 50 -0.20 13.32 -9.64
N LYS A 51 0.72 13.02 -10.55
CA LYS A 51 0.47 13.00 -12.01
C LYS A 51 -0.28 11.76 -12.50
N ASN A 52 -0.04 10.59 -11.89
CA ASN A 52 -0.54 9.31 -12.42
C ASN A 52 -1.65 8.66 -11.57
N TYR A 53 -1.64 8.89 -10.26
CA TYR A 53 -2.49 8.21 -9.29
C TYR A 53 -3.03 9.20 -8.25
N ASN A 54 -3.71 10.24 -8.75
CA ASN A 54 -4.13 11.38 -7.93
C ASN A 54 -4.97 10.93 -6.71
N TRP A 55 -5.86 9.94 -6.88
CA TRP A 55 -6.68 9.41 -5.79
C TRP A 55 -5.86 8.83 -4.61
N ILE A 56 -4.69 8.24 -4.87
CA ILE A 56 -3.82 7.69 -3.82
C ILE A 56 -3.16 8.83 -3.04
N ILE A 57 -2.56 9.80 -3.74
CA ILE A 57 -1.85 10.89 -3.09
C ILE A 57 -2.82 11.81 -2.33
N GLU A 58 -4.04 11.98 -2.83
CA GLU A 58 -5.08 12.74 -2.13
C GLU A 58 -5.50 12.06 -0.83
N GLY A 59 -5.63 10.74 -0.82
CA GLY A 59 -5.85 9.98 0.42
C GLY A 59 -4.69 10.16 1.40
N TYR A 60 -3.44 10.07 0.92
CA TYR A 60 -2.25 10.31 1.74
C TYR A 60 -2.26 11.71 2.38
N TYR A 61 -2.52 12.75 1.60
CA TYR A 61 -2.58 14.13 2.12
C TYR A 61 -3.74 14.32 3.09
N SER A 62 -4.94 13.84 2.75
CA SER A 62 -6.11 13.97 3.61
C SER A 62 -5.89 13.31 4.97
N VAL A 63 -5.26 12.12 5.01
CA VAL A 63 -4.89 11.46 6.26
C VAL A 63 -3.87 12.28 7.06
N GLY A 64 -2.81 12.79 6.40
CA GLY A 64 -1.81 13.63 7.07
C GLY A 64 -2.37 14.93 7.64
N GLU A 65 -3.30 15.56 6.94
CA GLU A 65 -3.99 16.79 7.34
C GLU A 65 -4.93 16.53 8.53
N THR A 66 -5.72 15.46 8.48
CA THR A 66 -6.71 15.13 9.51
C THR A 66 -6.08 14.57 10.79
N VAL A 67 -5.07 13.70 10.66
CA VAL A 67 -4.46 13.02 11.81
C VAL A 67 -3.31 13.84 12.41
N GLY A 68 -2.53 14.55 11.59
CA GLY A 68 -1.29 15.19 12.00
C GLY A 68 -1.25 16.70 11.78
N GLY A 69 -2.27 17.32 11.20
CA GLY A 69 -2.24 18.74 10.82
C GLY A 69 -1.11 19.08 9.84
N LEU A 70 -0.61 18.08 9.10
CA LEU A 70 0.56 18.21 8.24
C LEU A 70 0.22 19.06 7.01
N LYS A 71 1.08 20.03 6.69
CA LYS A 71 0.94 20.89 5.50
C LYS A 71 1.72 20.38 4.29
N THR A 72 1.96 19.06 4.22
CA THR A 72 2.81 18.44 3.20
C THR A 72 2.30 18.71 1.78
N ARG A 73 0.99 18.73 1.56
CA ARG A 73 0.37 19.08 0.27
C ARG A 73 0.77 20.47 -0.20
N GLU A 74 0.62 21.48 0.66
CA GLU A 74 0.94 22.88 0.35
C GLU A 74 2.44 23.05 0.05
N GLN A 75 3.28 22.39 0.86
CA GLN A 75 4.74 22.42 0.69
C GLN A 75 5.16 21.80 -0.64
N ASP A 76 4.63 20.62 -0.96
CA ASP A 76 4.92 19.94 -2.22
C ASP A 76 4.50 20.78 -3.43
N LYS A 77 3.26 21.31 -3.44
CA LYS A 77 2.77 22.16 -4.53
C LYS A 77 3.66 23.37 -4.75
N LYS A 78 3.97 24.12 -3.69
CA LYS A 78 4.84 25.30 -3.76
C LYS A 78 6.21 24.96 -4.35
N ILE A 79 6.78 23.84 -3.93
CA ILE A 79 8.08 23.39 -4.42
C ILE A 79 7.99 23.01 -5.90
N TRP A 80 6.99 22.23 -6.29
CA TRP A 80 6.85 21.79 -7.68
C TRP A 80 6.53 22.95 -8.63
N GLU A 81 5.76 23.94 -8.20
CA GLU A 81 5.54 25.20 -8.93
C GLU A 81 6.86 25.96 -9.11
N ASN A 82 7.66 26.13 -8.04
CA ASN A 82 8.95 26.80 -8.10
C ASN A 82 9.97 26.05 -8.98
N GLU A 83 9.90 24.72 -9.03
CA GLU A 83 10.73 23.87 -9.88
C GLU A 83 10.20 23.77 -11.33
N GLY A 84 9.05 24.38 -11.65
CA GLY A 84 8.42 24.31 -12.98
C GLY A 84 7.94 22.89 -13.36
N LYS A 85 7.63 22.06 -12.37
CA LYS A 85 7.22 20.66 -12.53
C LYS A 85 5.70 20.47 -12.56
N LEU A 86 4.93 21.48 -12.14
CA LEU A 86 3.47 21.58 -12.24
C LEU A 86 3.05 22.43 -13.43
#